data_AF-A0ABD6PGD6-F1
#
_entry.id   AF-A0ABD6PGD6-F1
#
_cell.length_a   1.000
_cell.length_b   1.000
_cell.length_c   1.000
_cell.angle_alpha   90.00
_cell.angle_beta   90.00
_cell.angle_gamma   90.00
#
_symmetry.space_group_name_H-M   'P 1'
#
loop_
_entity.id
_entity.type
_entity.pdbx_description
1 polymer ?
#
loop_
_entity_poly.entity_id
_entity_poly.type
_entity_poly.pdbx_seq_one_letter_code
_entity_poly.pdbx_strand_id
1 'polypeptide(L)'
;MIDNICLDRRHAPFNTTYLQRILRVINNATAEHARTMAVRVDLRLPDDMPNTRQGLISRFIESLDAKITARYRSKLKQGKRTYPCHLRDAWVREVGEINQKSHYHMVLFVNNDTFNGLGSYKEDGTGLASLIREAWLSALQLSHRPEHWTLARFPDNPLYYLDVNSAGYKEVYDQLMFRLSYFAKERTKDYSREERSFGCSQS
;
A
#
# COMPACT_ATOMS: atom_id res chain seq x y z
N MET A 1 -22.17 13.25 -0.70
CA MET A 1 -21.06 13.09 0.29
C MET A 1 -19.75 12.67 -0.40
N ILE A 2 -19.53 13.05 -1.67
CA ILE A 2 -18.24 12.97 -2.38
C ILE A 2 -17.75 14.40 -2.75
N ASP A 3 -18.61 15.40 -2.55
CA ASP A 3 -18.51 16.73 -3.14
C ASP A 3 -17.45 17.64 -2.50
N ASN A 4 -16.85 17.22 -1.37
CA ASN A 4 -15.80 17.95 -0.64
C ASN A 4 -14.44 17.23 -0.59
N ILE A 5 -14.18 16.32 -1.53
CA ILE A 5 -12.94 15.54 -1.58
C ILE A 5 -12.04 16.09 -2.70
N CYS A 6 -10.75 16.28 -2.39
CA CYS A 6 -9.76 16.64 -3.39
C CYS A 6 -9.47 15.44 -4.30
N LEU A 7 -9.89 15.52 -5.56
CA LEU A 7 -9.73 14.45 -6.56
C LEU A 7 -9.01 15.00 -7.79
N ASP A 8 -8.12 14.20 -8.38
CA ASP A 8 -7.46 14.55 -9.63
C ASP A 8 -8.43 14.32 -10.81
N ARG A 9 -9.09 15.39 -11.26
CA ARG A 9 -10.10 15.33 -12.32
C ARG A 9 -9.59 14.78 -13.65
N ARG A 10 -8.26 14.72 -13.87
CA ARG A 10 -7.66 14.04 -15.04
C ARG A 10 -7.95 12.55 -15.09
N HIS A 11 -8.32 11.95 -13.96
CA HIS A 11 -8.66 10.53 -13.83
C HIS A 11 -10.15 10.23 -13.93
N ALA A 12 -10.99 11.25 -14.14
CA ALA A 12 -12.43 11.05 -14.34
C ALA A 12 -12.72 10.23 -15.64
N PRO A 13 -13.83 9.49 -15.69
CA PRO A 13 -14.79 9.27 -14.60
C PRO A 13 -14.24 8.34 -13.51
N PHE A 14 -14.80 8.46 -12.31
CA PHE A 14 -14.37 7.68 -11.15
C PHE A 14 -15.36 6.57 -10.78
N ASN A 15 -14.83 5.43 -10.38
CA ASN A 15 -15.57 4.39 -9.69
C ASN A 15 -15.94 4.85 -8.27
N THR A 16 -17.20 5.22 -8.07
CA THR A 16 -17.68 5.76 -6.79
C THR A 16 -17.55 4.76 -5.64
N THR A 17 -17.74 3.46 -5.92
CA THR A 17 -17.56 2.38 -4.93
C THR A 17 -16.10 2.29 -4.46
N TYR A 18 -15.12 2.42 -5.38
CA TYR A 18 -13.71 2.38 -4.99
C TYR A 18 -13.34 3.61 -4.16
N LEU A 19 -13.81 4.80 -4.56
CA LEU A 19 -13.60 6.03 -3.77
C LEU A 19 -14.14 5.88 -2.35
N GLN A 20 -15.38 5.42 -2.20
CA GLN A 20 -16.00 5.22 -0.88
C GLN A 20 -15.21 4.22 -0.01
N ARG A 21 -14.72 3.12 -0.60
CA ARG A 21 -13.92 2.14 0.12
C ARG A 21 -12.54 2.69 0.51
N ILE A 22 -11.88 3.45 -0.35
CA ILE A 22 -10.60 4.11 -0.05
C ILE A 22 -10.77 5.10 1.10
N LEU A 23 -11.81 5.96 1.05
CA LEU A 23 -12.12 6.91 2.13
C LEU A 23 -12.33 6.20 3.46
N ARG A 24 -13.08 5.10 3.45
CA ARG A 24 -13.32 4.28 4.64
C ARG A 24 -12.02 3.72 5.22
N VAL A 25 -11.11 3.23 4.39
CA VAL A 25 -9.81 2.73 4.86
C VAL A 25 -8.98 3.83 5.51
N ILE A 26 -8.92 5.01 4.91
CA ILE A 26 -8.18 6.15 5.48
C ILE A 26 -8.79 6.53 6.83
N ASN A 27 -10.11 6.68 6.89
CA ASN A 27 -10.81 7.05 8.13
C ASN A 27 -10.59 6.01 9.24
N ASN A 28 -10.68 4.71 8.92
CA ASN A 28 -10.42 3.64 9.88
C ASN A 28 -8.96 3.64 10.34
N ALA A 29 -8.00 3.86 9.44
CA ALA A 29 -6.59 3.93 9.79
C ALA A 29 -6.30 5.08 10.76
N THR A 30 -6.82 6.28 10.46
CA THR A 30 -6.62 7.47 11.31
C THR A 30 -7.42 7.42 12.62
N ALA A 31 -8.55 6.71 12.65
CA ALA A 31 -9.31 6.48 13.87
C ALA A 31 -8.60 5.49 14.81
N GLU A 32 -7.91 4.49 14.24
CA GLU A 32 -7.15 3.51 15.02
C GLU A 32 -5.81 4.08 15.51
N HIS A 33 -5.09 4.77 14.63
CA HIS A 33 -3.80 5.40 14.94
C HIS A 33 -3.87 6.89 14.61
N ALA A 34 -3.96 7.73 15.65
CA ALA A 34 -4.02 9.20 15.53
C ALA A 34 -2.87 9.76 14.67
N ARG A 35 -1.70 9.12 14.74
CA ARG A 35 -0.54 9.37 13.88
C ARG A 35 -0.38 8.17 12.92
N THR A 36 -0.95 8.29 11.73
CA THR A 36 -0.90 7.28 10.68
C THR A 36 0.08 7.71 9.58
N MET A 37 0.98 6.83 9.16
CA MET A 37 1.77 7.02 7.95
C MET A 37 1.16 6.19 6.81
N ALA A 38 0.80 6.85 5.71
CA ALA A 38 0.42 6.18 4.47
C ALA A 38 1.62 6.08 3.52
N VAL A 39 1.76 4.93 2.85
CA VAL A 39 2.88 4.61 1.96
C VAL A 39 2.35 4.11 0.63
N ARG A 40 2.69 4.79 -0.46
CA ARG A 40 2.41 4.33 -1.82
C ARG A 40 3.47 3.31 -2.24
N VAL A 41 3.03 2.15 -2.72
CA VAL A 41 3.85 1.11 -3.36
C VAL A 41 3.28 0.71 -4.74
N ASP A 42 4.17 0.44 -5.70
CA ASP A 42 3.88 -0.30 -6.92
C ASP A 42 4.48 -1.71 -6.85
N LEU A 43 3.64 -2.71 -7.02
CA LEU A 43 4.04 -4.11 -7.13
C LEU A 43 3.98 -4.57 -8.58
N ARG A 44 5.05 -5.19 -9.06
CA ARG A 44 5.18 -5.71 -10.42
C ARG A 44 5.49 -7.20 -10.39
N LEU A 45 5.02 -7.89 -11.42
CA LEU A 45 5.42 -9.26 -11.69
C LEU A 45 6.76 -9.27 -12.45
N PRO A 46 7.60 -10.30 -12.23
CA PRO A 46 8.70 -10.63 -13.13
C PRO A 46 8.22 -10.88 -14.57
N ASP A 47 9.09 -10.62 -15.55
CA ASP A 47 8.75 -10.79 -16.97
C ASP A 47 8.46 -12.26 -17.34
N ASP A 48 9.13 -13.20 -16.68
CA ASP A 48 8.97 -14.66 -16.86
C ASP A 48 7.76 -15.23 -16.09
N MET A 49 7.10 -14.45 -15.23
CA MET A 49 5.97 -14.91 -14.42
C MET A 49 4.62 -14.66 -15.09
N PRO A 50 3.72 -15.66 -15.23
CA PRO A 50 2.39 -15.46 -15.79
C PRO A 50 1.47 -14.65 -14.86
N ASN A 51 0.48 -13.96 -15.43
CA ASN A 51 -0.50 -13.17 -14.68
C ASN A 51 -1.45 -14.00 -13.81
N THR A 52 -1.63 -15.29 -14.10
CA THR A 52 -2.70 -16.14 -13.57
C THR A 52 -2.51 -16.61 -12.12
N ARG A 53 -1.60 -16.00 -11.35
CA ARG A 53 -1.38 -16.37 -9.94
C ARG A 53 -2.39 -15.68 -9.03
N GLN A 54 -3.51 -16.36 -8.79
CA GLN A 54 -4.53 -15.92 -7.83
C GLN A 54 -3.95 -15.73 -6.42
N GLY A 55 -4.52 -14.76 -5.69
CA GLY A 55 -4.22 -14.52 -4.27
C GLY A 55 -2.85 -13.91 -3.98
N LEU A 56 -2.15 -13.36 -4.98
CA LEU A 56 -0.85 -12.72 -4.79
C LEU A 56 -0.89 -11.61 -3.74
N ILE A 57 -1.88 -10.72 -3.83
CA ILE A 57 -2.01 -9.61 -2.88
C ILE A 57 -2.37 -10.10 -1.48
N SER A 58 -3.23 -11.11 -1.35
CA SER A 58 -3.52 -11.72 -0.05
C SER A 58 -2.26 -12.28 0.61
N ARG A 59 -1.47 -13.09 -0.11
CA ARG A 59 -0.19 -13.63 0.40
C ARG A 59 0.79 -12.51 0.76
N PHE A 60 0.83 -11.45 -0.04
CA PHE A 60 1.67 -10.29 0.22
C PHE A 60 1.28 -9.58 1.53
N ILE A 61 0.00 -9.27 1.72
CA ILE A 61 -0.51 -8.60 2.93
C ILE A 61 -0.30 -9.49 4.16
N GLU A 62 -0.63 -10.78 4.07
CA GLU A 62 -0.40 -11.76 5.14
C GLU A 62 1.09 -11.85 5.51
N SER A 63 1.98 -11.90 4.52
CA SER A 63 3.44 -11.92 4.76
C SER A 63 3.93 -10.63 5.40
N LEU A 64 3.46 -9.47 4.94
CA LEU A 64 3.84 -8.17 5.47
C LEU A 64 3.36 -8.01 6.92
N ASP A 65 2.12 -8.37 7.22
CA ASP A 65 1.55 -8.29 8.56
C ASP A 65 2.29 -9.23 9.54
N ALA A 66 2.60 -10.47 9.12
CA ALA A 66 3.41 -11.40 9.89
C ALA A 66 4.81 -10.84 10.19
N LYS A 67 5.45 -10.19 9.21
CA LYS A 67 6.75 -9.54 9.37
C LYS A 67 6.71 -8.35 10.32
N ILE A 68 5.69 -7.50 10.24
CA ILE A 68 5.47 -6.38 11.17
C ILE A 68 5.28 -6.91 12.59
N THR A 69 4.46 -7.94 12.76
CA THR A 69 4.22 -8.60 14.05
C THR A 69 5.49 -9.24 14.62
N ALA A 70 6.28 -9.95 13.81
CA ALA A 70 7.54 -10.54 14.22
C ALA A 70 8.55 -9.48 14.69
N ARG A 71 8.65 -8.36 13.95
CA ARG A 71 9.48 -7.21 14.34
C ARG A 71 9.05 -6.60 15.66
N TYR A 72 7.74 -6.40 15.86
CA TYR A 72 7.18 -5.89 17.11
C TYR A 72 7.56 -6.79 18.29
N ARG A 73 7.31 -8.10 18.18
CA ARG A 73 7.67 -9.09 19.22
C ARG A 73 9.18 -9.12 19.50
N SER A 74 10.01 -9.04 18.47
CA SER A 74 11.48 -9.02 18.62
C SER A 74 11.95 -7.78 19.38
N LYS A 75 11.43 -6.60 19.05
CA LYS A 75 11.79 -5.36 19.76
C LYS A 75 11.29 -5.36 21.21
N LEU A 76 10.09 -5.90 21.49
CA LEU A 76 9.59 -6.08 22.86
C LEU A 76 10.53 -6.96 23.70
N LYS A 77 10.97 -8.10 23.15
CA LYS A 77 11.93 -8.99 23.84
C LYS A 77 13.27 -8.31 24.14
N GLN A 78 13.66 -7.32 23.33
CA GLN A 78 14.87 -6.52 23.54
C GLN A 78 14.68 -5.36 24.53
N GLY A 79 13.50 -5.22 25.16
CA GLY A 79 13.19 -4.11 26.06
C GLY A 79 13.11 -2.75 25.37
N LYS A 80 13.03 -2.71 24.04
CA LYS A 80 12.92 -1.46 23.28
C LYS A 80 11.48 -0.95 23.38
N ARG A 81 11.31 0.37 23.47
CA ARG A 81 9.99 0.99 23.35
C ARG A 81 9.41 0.67 21.96
N THR A 82 8.19 0.14 21.92
CA THR A 82 7.48 -0.22 20.69
C THR A 82 6.01 0.11 20.79
N TYR A 83 5.37 0.30 19.64
CA TYR A 83 3.94 0.56 19.54
C TYR A 83 3.32 -0.51 18.63
N PRO A 84 2.13 -1.03 18.96
CA PRO A 84 1.37 -1.88 18.07
C PRO A 84 1.11 -1.19 16.72
N CYS A 85 1.15 -1.95 15.65
CA CYS A 85 0.88 -1.47 14.30
C CYS A 85 0.00 -2.48 13.59
N HIS A 86 -1.24 -2.09 13.33
CA HIS A 86 -2.14 -2.84 12.47
C HIS A 86 -1.99 -2.32 11.04
N LEU A 87 -1.65 -3.23 10.12
CA LEU A 87 -1.53 -2.89 8.71
C LEU A 87 -2.92 -2.74 8.10
N ARG A 88 -3.15 -1.61 7.41
CA ARG A 88 -4.33 -1.42 6.57
C ARG A 88 -3.91 -1.09 5.15
N ASP A 89 -4.75 -1.42 4.18
CA ASP A 89 -4.38 -1.33 2.78
C ASP A 89 -5.56 -1.00 1.85
N ALA A 90 -5.24 -0.44 0.70
CA ALA A 90 -6.09 -0.42 -0.48
C ALA A 90 -5.22 -0.60 -1.72
N TRP A 91 -5.70 -1.34 -2.71
CA TRP A 91 -4.95 -1.63 -3.91
C TRP A 91 -5.84 -1.75 -5.14
N VAL A 92 -5.25 -1.52 -6.30
CA VAL A 92 -5.85 -1.77 -7.61
C VAL A 92 -4.89 -2.53 -8.50
N ARG A 93 -5.45 -3.41 -9.32
CA ARG A 93 -4.74 -4.10 -10.39
C ARG A 93 -4.94 -3.33 -11.69
N GLU A 94 -3.87 -3.23 -12.46
CA GLU A 94 -3.87 -2.75 -13.83
C GLU A 94 -3.04 -3.70 -14.69
N VAL A 95 -3.31 -3.73 -15.99
CA VAL A 95 -2.57 -4.53 -16.96
C VAL A 95 -1.82 -3.56 -17.87
N GLY A 96 -0.50 -3.74 -17.98
CA GLY A 96 0.33 -2.90 -18.83
C GLY A 96 -0.04 -3.06 -20.31
N GLU A 97 -0.19 -1.96 -21.03
CA GLU A 97 -0.65 -1.96 -22.43
C GLU A 97 0.34 -2.67 -23.38
N ILE A 98 1.64 -2.59 -23.10
CA ILE A 98 2.70 -3.15 -23.96
C ILE A 98 3.05 -4.58 -23.55
N ASN A 99 3.41 -4.78 -22.28
CA ASN A 99 3.87 -6.08 -21.80
C ASN A 99 2.73 -7.04 -21.40
N GLN A 100 1.49 -6.55 -21.36
CA GLN A 100 0.30 -7.29 -20.95
C GLN A 100 0.46 -7.94 -19.56
N LYS A 101 1.30 -7.36 -18.69
CA LYS A 101 1.52 -7.87 -17.32
C LYS A 101 0.68 -7.12 -16.32
N SER A 102 0.21 -7.86 -15.32
CA SER A 102 -0.46 -7.26 -14.17
C SER A 102 0.53 -6.53 -13.29
N HIS A 103 0.17 -5.34 -12.86
CA HIS A 103 0.85 -4.59 -11.80
C HIS A 103 -0.18 -4.01 -10.85
N TYR A 104 0.23 -3.79 -9.61
CA TYR A 104 -0.67 -3.37 -8.54
C TYR A 104 -0.21 -2.04 -7.95
N HIS A 105 -1.08 -1.04 -8.00
CA HIS A 105 -0.88 0.21 -7.29
C HIS A 105 -1.54 0.07 -5.92
N MET A 106 -0.79 0.34 -4.86
CA MET A 106 -1.25 0.09 -3.49
C MET A 106 -0.87 1.22 -2.55
N VAL A 107 -1.72 1.46 -1.55
CA VAL A 107 -1.41 2.28 -0.40
C VAL A 107 -1.49 1.41 0.85
N LEU A 108 -0.48 1.52 1.70
CA LEU A 108 -0.39 0.89 3.01
C LEU A 108 -0.50 1.95 4.08
N PHE A 109 -1.22 1.68 5.16
CA PHE A 109 -1.31 2.53 6.34
C PHE A 109 -0.73 1.79 7.53
N VAL A 110 0.18 2.46 8.23
CA VAL A 110 0.88 1.93 9.40
C VAL A 110 0.90 2.97 10.52
N ASN A 111 1.06 2.51 11.75
CA ASN A 111 1.27 3.41 12.89
C ASN A 111 2.60 4.16 12.71
N ASN A 112 2.53 5.49 12.66
CA ASN A 112 3.70 6.37 12.50
C ASN A 112 4.67 6.27 13.69
N ASP A 113 4.17 5.93 14.87
CA ASP A 113 4.99 5.73 16.07
C ASP A 113 5.78 4.40 16.01
N THR A 114 5.36 3.46 15.15
CA THR A 114 6.10 2.22 14.85
C THR A 114 7.05 2.40 13.66
N PHE A 115 6.58 3.08 12.61
CA PHE A 115 7.32 3.36 11.38
C PHE A 115 7.19 4.84 11.01
N ASN A 116 8.26 5.62 11.19
CA ASN A 116 8.29 7.05 10.84
C ASN A 116 8.83 7.32 9.42
N GLY A 117 9.04 6.27 8.63
CA GLY A 117 9.51 6.34 7.25
C GLY A 117 9.80 4.96 6.68
N LEU A 118 10.29 4.94 5.43
CA LEU A 118 10.65 3.70 4.73
C LEU A 118 11.90 3.02 5.33
N GLY A 119 12.82 3.80 5.89
CA GLY A 119 14.16 3.33 6.27
C GLY A 119 15.04 3.00 5.06
N SER A 120 16.19 2.35 5.31
CA SER A 120 17.06 1.85 4.25
C SER A 120 16.38 0.72 3.47
N TYR A 121 16.54 0.74 2.16
CA TYR A 121 16.09 -0.28 1.22
C TYR A 121 17.27 -0.96 0.51
N LYS A 122 18.46 -0.97 1.12
CA LYS A 122 19.63 -1.74 0.67
C LYS A 122 19.57 -3.18 1.23
N GLU A 123 20.54 -4.03 0.88
CA GLU A 123 20.61 -5.45 1.29
C GLU A 123 20.50 -5.67 2.81
N ASP A 124 20.91 -4.68 3.62
CA ASP A 124 20.91 -4.70 5.08
C ASP A 124 19.76 -3.89 5.72
N GLY A 125 18.82 -3.41 4.90
CA GLY A 125 17.70 -2.60 5.36
C GLY A 125 16.82 -3.36 6.34
N THR A 126 16.55 -2.78 7.51
CA THR A 126 15.58 -3.35 8.48
C THR A 126 14.34 -2.47 8.65
N GLY A 127 14.16 -1.51 7.73
CA GLY A 127 13.03 -0.58 7.68
C GLY A 127 11.79 -1.18 7.04
N LEU A 128 10.71 -0.39 7.01
CA LEU A 128 9.44 -0.79 6.40
C LEU A 128 9.61 -1.18 4.92
N ALA A 129 10.48 -0.49 4.19
CA ALA A 129 10.75 -0.81 2.79
C ALA A 129 11.30 -2.22 2.58
N SER A 130 12.19 -2.70 3.46
CA SER A 130 12.68 -4.08 3.38
C SER A 130 11.56 -5.08 3.66
N LEU A 131 10.75 -4.83 4.68
CA LEU A 131 9.62 -5.71 5.00
C LEU A 131 8.65 -5.84 3.82
N ILE A 132 8.34 -4.71 3.16
CA ILE A 132 7.49 -4.68 1.95
C ILE A 132 8.14 -5.49 0.82
N ARG A 133 9.41 -5.26 0.51
CA ARG A 133 10.10 -5.99 -0.56
C ARG A 133 10.15 -7.49 -0.29
N GLU A 134 10.57 -7.88 0.91
CA GLU A 134 10.62 -9.28 1.32
C GLU A 134 9.23 -9.93 1.29
N ALA A 135 8.18 -9.24 1.73
CA ALA A 135 6.81 -9.74 1.66
C ALA A 135 6.37 -9.97 0.21
N TRP A 136 6.73 -9.06 -0.70
CA TRP A 136 6.41 -9.21 -2.11
C TRP A 136 7.12 -10.39 -2.75
N LEU A 137 8.43 -10.52 -2.49
CA LEU A 137 9.21 -11.66 -2.97
C LEU A 137 8.70 -12.99 -2.38
N SER A 138 8.28 -13.00 -1.12
CA SER A 138 7.66 -14.17 -0.50
C SER A 138 6.35 -14.55 -1.21
N ALA A 139 5.49 -13.57 -1.54
CA ALA A 139 4.25 -13.81 -2.25
C ALA A 139 4.46 -14.35 -3.68
N LEU A 140 5.56 -13.93 -4.32
CA LEU A 140 6.02 -14.39 -5.63
C LEU A 140 6.79 -15.72 -5.58
N GLN A 141 7.19 -16.19 -4.39
CA GLN A 141 8.09 -17.34 -4.19
C GLN A 141 9.48 -17.14 -4.82
N LEU A 142 10.00 -15.93 -4.72
CA LEU A 142 11.33 -15.56 -5.22
C LEU A 142 12.33 -15.39 -4.08
N SER A 143 13.59 -15.61 -4.39
CA SER A 143 14.70 -15.33 -3.48
C SER A 143 14.99 -13.81 -3.40
N HIS A 144 15.49 -13.38 -2.24
CA HIS A 144 15.87 -11.99 -2.01
C HIS A 144 17.21 -11.67 -2.68
N ARG A 145 17.15 -11.22 -3.94
CA ARG A 145 18.31 -10.86 -4.75
C ARG A 145 18.17 -9.44 -5.33
N PRO A 146 19.28 -8.73 -5.59
CA PRO A 146 19.25 -7.35 -6.09
C PRO A 146 18.42 -7.14 -7.36
N GLU A 147 18.43 -8.10 -8.29
CA GLU A 147 17.65 -8.04 -9.53
C GLU A 147 16.14 -7.92 -9.29
N HIS A 148 15.65 -8.41 -8.16
CA HIS A 148 14.22 -8.39 -7.82
C HIS A 148 13.78 -7.13 -7.06
N TRP A 149 14.69 -6.23 -6.69
CA TRP A 149 14.37 -5.03 -5.90
C TRP A 149 13.41 -4.08 -6.60
N THR A 150 13.39 -4.11 -7.92
CA THR A 150 12.53 -3.26 -8.75
C THR A 150 11.08 -3.73 -8.80
N LEU A 151 10.80 -4.95 -8.32
CA LEU A 151 9.45 -5.55 -8.31
C LEU A 151 8.53 -4.90 -7.27
N ALA A 152 9.08 -4.30 -6.21
CA ALA A 152 8.34 -3.46 -5.27
C ALA A 152 8.96 -2.06 -5.25
N ARG A 153 8.35 -1.15 -6.01
CA ARG A 153 8.83 0.21 -6.25
C ARG A 153 8.06 1.21 -5.40
N PHE A 154 8.78 2.15 -4.81
CA PHE A 154 8.21 3.33 -4.18
C PHE A 154 8.27 4.48 -5.19
N PRO A 155 7.14 5.10 -5.56
CA PRO A 155 7.13 6.25 -6.47
C PRO A 155 7.69 7.49 -5.77
N ASP A 156 7.88 8.58 -6.50
CA ASP A 156 8.29 9.86 -5.91
C ASP A 156 7.27 10.35 -4.87
N ASN A 157 7.78 10.95 -3.79
CA ASN A 157 6.98 11.40 -2.64
C ASN A 157 5.99 10.34 -2.12
N PRO A 158 6.44 9.12 -1.78
CA PRO A 158 5.52 8.00 -1.51
C PRO A 158 4.85 8.06 -0.14
N LEU A 159 5.29 8.97 0.74
CA LEU A 159 4.89 9.03 2.15
C LEU A 159 3.95 10.19 2.43
N TYR A 160 2.92 9.91 3.21
CA TYR A 160 1.97 10.89 3.72
C TYR A 160 1.80 10.67 5.22
N TYR A 161 1.94 11.74 6.01
CA TYR A 161 1.88 11.67 7.47
C TYR A 161 0.59 12.32 7.97
N LEU A 162 -0.39 11.48 8.29
CA LEU A 162 -1.70 11.88 8.80
C LEU A 162 -1.64 11.93 10.33
N ASP A 163 -1.52 13.13 10.89
CA ASP A 163 -1.67 13.37 12.33
C ASP A 163 -2.99 14.11 12.57
N VAL A 164 -4.00 13.42 13.12
CA VAL A 164 -5.37 13.96 13.31
C VAL A 164 -5.40 15.18 14.23
N ASN A 165 -4.36 15.39 15.04
CA ASN A 165 -4.25 16.53 15.96
C ASN A 165 -3.45 17.69 15.35
N SER A 166 -2.89 17.53 14.14
CA SER A 166 -2.14 18.58 13.46
C SER A 166 -3.06 19.55 12.74
N ALA A 167 -2.76 20.85 12.82
CA ALA A 167 -3.44 21.88 12.03
C ALA A 167 -3.34 21.63 10.50
N GLY A 168 -2.29 20.92 10.05
CA GLY A 168 -2.08 20.57 8.65
C GLY A 168 -2.76 19.26 8.20
N TYR A 169 -3.52 18.59 9.07
CA TYR A 169 -4.13 17.28 8.76
C TYR A 169 -4.92 17.28 7.44
N LYS A 170 -5.79 18.28 7.25
CA LYS A 170 -6.67 18.37 6.08
C LYS A 170 -5.87 18.49 4.78
N GLU A 171 -4.78 19.25 4.80
CA GLU A 171 -3.92 19.44 3.62
C GLU A 171 -3.28 18.11 3.21
N VAL A 172 -2.68 17.38 4.16
CA VAL A 172 -2.05 16.08 3.88
C VAL A 172 -3.09 15.05 3.46
N TYR A 173 -4.27 15.06 4.08
CA TYR A 173 -5.40 14.21 3.69
C TYR A 173 -5.82 14.49 2.24
N ASP A 174 -5.94 15.75 1.85
CA ASP A 174 -6.33 16.14 0.49
C ASP A 174 -5.27 15.77 -0.54
N GLN A 175 -3.98 15.95 -0.22
CA GLN A 175 -2.89 15.52 -1.10
C GLN A 175 -2.89 13.99 -1.28
N LEU A 176 -3.13 13.23 -0.21
CA LEU A 176 -3.27 11.77 -0.28
C LEU A 176 -4.48 11.37 -1.12
N MET A 177 -5.66 11.96 -0.86
CA MET A 177 -6.88 11.67 -1.62
C MET A 177 -6.75 12.02 -3.10
N PHE A 178 -6.12 13.16 -3.41
CA PHE A 178 -5.83 13.55 -4.78
C PHE A 178 -5.04 12.46 -5.48
N ARG A 179 -3.99 11.93 -4.84
CA ARG A 179 -3.17 10.85 -5.40
C ARG A 179 -3.90 9.52 -5.50
N LEU A 180 -4.67 9.14 -4.47
CA LEU A 180 -5.40 7.89 -4.46
C LEU A 180 -6.63 7.90 -5.38
N SER A 181 -7.07 9.08 -5.85
CA SER A 181 -8.14 9.18 -6.85
C SER A 181 -7.80 8.42 -8.15
N TYR A 182 -6.51 8.23 -8.47
CA TYR A 182 -6.06 7.36 -9.55
C TYR A 182 -6.56 5.92 -9.40
N PHE A 183 -6.63 5.40 -8.17
CA PHE A 183 -7.05 4.02 -7.94
C PHE A 183 -8.50 3.83 -8.40
N ALA A 184 -9.32 4.88 -8.23
CA ALA A 184 -10.69 4.89 -8.64
C ALA A 184 -10.92 5.34 -10.09
N LYS A 185 -9.89 5.56 -10.92
CA LYS A 185 -10.12 5.85 -12.35
C LYS A 185 -10.89 4.67 -12.97
N GLU A 186 -11.93 4.95 -13.76
CA GLU A 186 -12.67 3.89 -14.46
C GLU A 186 -11.95 3.47 -15.74
N ARG A 187 -11.26 4.43 -16.38
CA ARG A 187 -10.51 4.19 -17.62
C ARG A 187 -9.43 3.13 -17.39
N THR A 188 -9.27 2.26 -18.37
CA THR A 188 -8.25 1.19 -18.43
C THR A 188 -8.33 0.15 -17.29
N LYS A 189 -9.45 0.08 -16.55
CA LYS A 189 -9.64 -0.98 -15.57
C LYS A 189 -10.06 -2.26 -16.29
N ASP A 190 -9.26 -3.30 -16.09
CA ASP A 190 -9.57 -4.65 -16.53
C ASP A 190 -10.46 -5.34 -15.48
N TYR A 191 -11.76 -5.40 -15.74
CA TYR A 191 -12.72 -6.08 -14.88
C TYR A 191 -12.85 -7.54 -15.33
N SER A 192 -12.21 -8.43 -14.59
CA SER A 192 -12.25 -9.88 -14.80
C SER A 192 -13.07 -10.57 -13.70
N ARG A 193 -13.77 -11.66 -14.05
CA ARG A 193 -14.39 -12.55 -13.06
C ARG A 193 -13.35 -13.41 -12.31
N GLU A 194 -12.19 -13.62 -12.92
CA GLU A 194 -11.14 -14.50 -12.44
C GLU A 194 -10.19 -13.80 -11.47
N GLU A 195 -9.99 -12.48 -11.65
CA GLU A 195 -9.11 -11.69 -10.79
C GLU A 195 -9.71 -10.32 -10.47
N ARG A 196 -9.69 -9.95 -9.19
CA ARG A 196 -10.22 -8.67 -8.70
C ARG A 196 -9.35 -7.52 -9.18
N SER A 197 -9.99 -6.46 -9.68
CA SER A 197 -9.34 -5.20 -10.05
C SER A 197 -9.10 -4.25 -8.87
N PHE A 198 -9.72 -4.51 -7.71
CA PHE A 198 -9.58 -3.74 -6.48
C PHE A 198 -9.74 -4.61 -5.23
N GLY A 199 -8.99 -4.28 -4.20
CA GLY A 199 -9.19 -4.80 -2.85
C GLY A 199 -8.74 -3.79 -1.80
N CYS A 200 -9.23 -3.96 -0.58
CA CYS A 200 -8.85 -3.12 0.55
C CYS A 200 -9.20 -3.79 1.87
N SER A 201 -8.61 -3.32 2.96
CA SER A 201 -9.01 -3.66 4.32
C SER A 201 -10.49 -3.31 4.56
N GLN A 202 -11.22 -4.16 5.30
CA GLN A 202 -12.67 -4.01 5.52
C GLN A 202 -13.06 -3.44 6.90
N SER A 203 -12.19 -3.60 7.89
CA SER A 203 -12.42 -3.23 9.30
C SER A 203 -11.22 -2.52 9.83
#